data_AF-R9IZU1-F1
#
_entry.id   AF-R9IZU1-F1
#
_cell.length_a   1.000
_cell.length_b   1.000
_cell.length_c   1.000
_cell.angle_alpha   90.00
_cell.angle_beta   90.00
_cell.angle_gamma   90.00
#
_symmetry.space_group_name_H-M   'P 1'
#
loop_
_entity.id
_entity.type
_entity.pdbx_description
1 polymer ?
#
loop_
_entity_poly.entity_id
_entity_poly.type
_entity_poly.pdbx_seq_one_letter_code
_entity_poly.pdbx_strand_id
1 'polypeptide(L)'
;MWLRDSSAQLRPYLIAARDEPEIAKLLIGLSKRQFKYLQIDPYANAFNEEDNGNCWEKDDTKKNGWVWERKYEVDSLCYPLQFAYLIWKNTGHTQQFDKAFHEGAKKIIKVFSTEQYHEEKSPYHFVRKNTYFTDTLSRNGKGALVKSGIGMTWSGFRPSDDACAYGYLVPSNMFAVVVLRYLEEIAGDILHDFKLKKDAETLRKQIYEGIESYGITKTEEFGDVYAYETDGYGQYHLMDDANVPSLLSMTYLGYQGKNKEVAEHTRRFILSEGNPYYYEGRKAAGIGSSHTPTKYIWHIALAMEV
;
A
#
# COMPACT_ATOMS: atom_id res chain seq x y z
N MET A 1 6.83 12.86 7.89
CA MET A 1 6.96 11.41 8.16
C MET A 1 5.96 10.66 7.30
N TRP A 2 6.43 9.85 6.34
CA TRP A 2 5.57 8.92 5.61
C TRP A 2 5.22 7.71 6.49
N LEU A 3 3.98 7.24 6.40
CA LEU A 3 3.55 6.03 7.12
C LEU A 3 4.31 4.80 6.61
N ARG A 4 4.48 4.68 5.29
CA ARG A 4 5.32 3.65 4.63
C ARG A 4 6.76 3.68 5.13
N ASP A 5 7.45 4.79 4.92
CA ASP A 5 8.89 4.91 5.14
C ASP A 5 9.25 4.66 6.59
N SER A 6 8.49 5.24 7.53
CA SER A 6 8.76 5.08 8.96
C SER A 6 8.67 3.61 9.41
N SER A 7 7.69 2.85 8.90
CA SER A 7 7.59 1.41 9.16
C SER A 7 8.76 0.64 8.54
N ALA A 8 9.11 0.91 7.29
CA ALA A 8 10.16 0.20 6.58
C ALA A 8 11.56 0.47 7.18
N GLN A 9 11.83 1.73 7.54
CA GLN A 9 13.10 2.16 8.15
C GLN A 9 13.36 1.45 9.49
N LEU A 10 12.31 1.20 10.28
CA LEU A 10 12.47 0.56 11.60
C LEU A 10 12.27 -0.95 11.60
N ARG A 11 11.83 -1.55 10.49
CA ARG A 11 11.59 -3.01 10.39
C ARG A 11 12.83 -3.86 10.74
N PRO A 12 14.07 -3.54 10.34
CA PRO A 12 15.24 -4.35 10.69
C PRO A 12 15.48 -4.47 12.20
N TYR A 13 15.08 -3.48 13.00
CA TYR A 13 15.28 -3.48 14.45
C TYR A 13 14.32 -4.43 15.20
N LEU A 14 13.31 -4.99 14.53
CA LEU A 14 12.43 -6.00 15.12
C LEU A 14 13.19 -7.22 15.65
N ILE A 15 14.30 -7.58 15.00
CA ILE A 15 15.14 -8.73 15.39
C ILE A 15 15.73 -8.50 16.79
N ALA A 16 16.24 -7.29 17.05
CA ALA A 16 16.84 -6.94 18.35
C ALA A 16 15.80 -6.56 19.40
N ALA A 17 14.60 -6.13 19.00
CA ALA A 17 13.56 -5.63 19.90
C ALA A 17 13.03 -6.67 20.90
N ARG A 18 13.28 -7.97 20.70
CA ARG A 18 12.94 -9.00 21.69
C ARG A 18 13.81 -8.89 22.94
N ASP A 19 15.09 -8.61 22.77
CA ASP A 19 16.09 -8.66 23.83
C ASP A 19 16.46 -7.25 24.34
N GLU A 20 16.16 -6.20 23.57
CA GLU A 20 16.50 -4.81 23.88
C GLU A 20 15.26 -3.94 24.17
N PRO A 21 14.91 -3.68 25.45
CA PRO A 21 13.68 -2.98 25.84
C PRO A 21 13.55 -1.55 25.29
N GLU A 22 14.67 -0.82 25.15
CA GLU A 22 14.64 0.53 24.59
C GLU A 22 14.32 0.53 23.09
N ILE A 23 14.78 -0.49 22.35
CA ILE A 23 14.38 -0.69 20.95
C ILE A 23 12.88 -1.00 20.89
N ALA A 24 12.39 -1.95 21.69
CA ALA A 24 10.96 -2.25 21.74
C ALA A 24 10.10 -1.00 22.03
N LYS A 25 10.51 -0.18 22.99
CA LYS A 25 9.83 1.07 23.34
C LYS A 25 9.81 2.06 22.17
N LEU A 26 10.89 2.19 21.41
CA LEU A 26 10.95 3.00 20.19
C LEU A 26 9.93 2.51 19.14
N LEU A 27 9.91 1.20 18.85
CA LEU A 27 9.00 0.63 17.85
C LEU A 27 7.53 0.80 18.26
N ILE A 28 7.21 0.54 19.53
CA ILE A 28 5.86 0.76 20.08
C ILE A 28 5.48 2.24 19.98
N GLY A 29 6.42 3.15 20.29
CA GLY A 29 6.24 4.60 20.18
C GLY A 29 5.90 5.04 18.75
N LEU A 30 6.63 4.53 17.76
CA LEU A 30 6.34 4.79 16.35
C LEU A 30 4.95 4.26 15.97
N SER A 31 4.63 3.01 16.32
CA SER A 31 3.32 2.41 16.01
C SER A 31 2.18 3.28 16.56
N LYS A 32 2.27 3.69 17.84
CA LYS A 32 1.28 4.61 18.44
C LYS A 32 1.20 5.94 17.71
N ARG A 33 2.33 6.50 17.27
CA ARG A 33 2.36 7.76 16.52
C ARG A 33 1.67 7.61 15.16
N GLN A 34 1.91 6.52 14.43
CA GLN A 34 1.23 6.24 13.16
C GLN A 34 -0.29 6.16 13.33
N PHE A 35 -0.77 5.45 14.36
CA PHE A 35 -2.21 5.37 14.62
C PHE A 35 -2.84 6.70 15.06
N LYS A 36 -2.08 7.61 15.69
CA LYS A 36 -2.52 8.99 15.91
C LYS A 36 -2.66 9.75 14.58
N TYR A 37 -1.74 9.59 13.64
CA TYR A 37 -1.83 10.20 12.31
C TYR A 37 -3.03 9.69 11.50
N LEU A 38 -3.33 8.39 11.59
CA LEU A 38 -4.54 7.82 11.02
C LEU A 38 -5.82 8.39 11.64
N GLN A 39 -5.78 8.83 12.90
CA GLN A 39 -6.91 9.55 13.47
C GLN A 39 -7.11 10.93 12.84
N ILE A 40 -6.02 11.58 12.48
CA ILE A 40 -5.99 12.91 11.89
C ILE A 40 -6.52 12.87 10.46
N ASP A 41 -5.92 12.07 9.57
CA ASP A 41 -6.41 11.88 8.20
C ASP A 41 -5.97 10.54 7.61
N PRO A 42 -6.88 9.55 7.45
CA PRO A 42 -6.52 8.25 6.90
C PRO A 42 -6.31 8.25 5.37
N TYR A 43 -6.43 9.40 4.70
CA TYR A 43 -6.10 9.53 3.27
C TYR A 43 -4.74 10.20 3.02
N ALA A 44 -4.02 10.59 4.08
CA ALA A 44 -2.71 11.21 3.94
C ALA A 44 -1.57 10.17 4.02
N ASN A 45 -0.60 10.31 3.13
CA ASN A 45 0.65 9.53 3.14
C ASN A 45 1.67 10.11 4.15
N ALA A 46 1.73 11.43 4.29
CA ALA A 46 2.80 12.11 5.04
C ALA A 46 2.31 13.15 6.08
N PHE A 47 2.95 13.15 7.26
CA PHE A 47 2.56 13.99 8.39
C PHE A 47 3.72 14.78 9.00
N ASN A 48 3.40 15.96 9.54
CA ASN A 48 4.27 16.80 10.35
C ASN A 48 4.36 16.28 11.80
N GLU A 49 5.43 16.64 12.50
CA GLU A 49 5.58 16.32 13.93
C GLU A 49 4.59 17.09 14.82
N GLU A 50 4.21 18.30 14.39
CA GLU A 50 3.34 19.26 15.05
C GLU A 50 2.34 19.89 14.05
N ASP A 51 1.32 20.60 14.54
CA ASP A 51 0.35 21.35 13.72
C ASP A 51 0.92 22.67 13.21
N ASN A 52 1.97 22.59 12.39
CA ASN A 52 2.74 23.76 11.95
C ASN A 52 2.35 24.27 10.55
N GLY A 53 1.47 23.58 9.82
CA GLY A 53 1.02 24.01 8.50
C GLY A 53 2.04 23.81 7.39
N ASN A 54 3.20 23.18 7.68
CA ASN A 54 4.19 22.86 6.66
C ASN A 54 3.62 21.83 5.69
N CYS A 55 3.86 22.02 4.41
CA CYS A 55 3.39 21.13 3.35
C CYS A 55 4.39 21.11 2.20
N TRP A 56 4.31 20.06 1.38
CA TRP A 56 5.06 19.97 0.13
C TRP A 56 4.59 21.02 -0.88
N GLU A 57 3.27 21.08 -1.10
CA GLU A 57 2.60 22.13 -1.88
C GLU A 57 1.18 22.39 -1.34
N LYS A 58 0.62 23.53 -1.71
CA LYS A 58 -0.76 23.97 -1.51
C LYS A 58 -1.71 23.26 -2.48
N ASP A 59 -1.79 21.95 -2.34
CA ASP A 59 -2.67 21.09 -3.13
C ASP A 59 -4.16 21.46 -2.94
N ASP A 60 -4.94 21.24 -4.00
CA ASP A 60 -6.41 21.33 -3.97
C ASP A 60 -6.97 19.98 -3.49
N THR A 61 -7.02 19.88 -2.17
CA THR A 61 -7.56 18.76 -1.40
C THR A 61 -7.93 19.26 0.00
N LYS A 62 -8.40 18.37 0.87
CA LYS A 62 -8.68 18.72 2.27
C LYS A 62 -7.39 19.16 2.99
N LYS A 63 -7.39 20.38 3.55
CA LYS A 63 -6.25 20.97 4.23
C LYS A 63 -6.25 20.67 5.73
N ASN A 64 -5.05 20.49 6.28
CA ASN A 64 -4.82 20.17 7.68
C ASN A 64 -3.35 20.49 8.03
N GLY A 65 -3.07 21.23 9.11
CA GLY A 65 -1.71 21.66 9.43
C GLY A 65 -0.78 20.54 9.95
N TRP A 66 -1.35 19.38 10.29
CA TRP A 66 -0.59 18.15 10.58
C TRP A 66 -0.15 17.37 9.33
N VAL A 67 -0.73 17.67 8.17
CA VAL A 67 -0.52 16.89 6.94
C VAL A 67 0.53 17.59 6.08
N TRP A 68 1.63 16.89 5.83
CA TRP A 68 2.68 17.34 4.92
C TRP A 68 2.25 17.15 3.46
N GLU A 69 1.70 15.98 3.16
CA GLU A 69 1.17 15.60 1.85
C GLU A 69 -0.03 14.66 2.01
N ARG A 70 -1.03 14.79 1.12
CA ARG A 70 -2.31 14.06 1.20
C ARG A 70 -2.56 13.17 -0.01
N LYS A 71 -1.53 12.52 -0.52
CA LYS A 71 -1.68 11.50 -1.57
C LYS A 71 -2.20 10.22 -0.94
N TYR A 72 -3.36 9.75 -1.41
CA TYR A 72 -3.95 8.54 -0.88
C TYR A 72 -3.34 7.31 -1.53
N GLU A 73 -2.67 6.54 -0.68
CA GLU A 73 -1.96 5.32 -1.02
C GLU A 73 -2.48 4.21 -0.12
N VAL A 74 -2.98 3.13 -0.71
CA VAL A 74 -3.49 1.98 0.04
C VAL A 74 -2.43 1.42 1.00
N ASP A 75 -1.16 1.42 0.59
CA ASP A 75 -0.05 0.89 1.41
C ASP A 75 0.26 1.76 2.64
N SER A 76 0.00 3.07 2.59
CA SER A 76 0.13 3.96 3.75
C SER A 76 -0.78 3.54 4.92
N LEU A 77 -1.88 2.84 4.63
CA LEU A 77 -2.74 2.23 5.63
C LEU A 77 -2.32 0.80 6.01
N CYS A 78 -1.61 0.10 5.11
CA CYS A 78 -1.14 -1.26 5.35
C CYS A 78 0.10 -1.30 6.25
N TYR A 79 1.06 -0.40 6.03
CA TYR A 79 2.33 -0.37 6.77
C TYR A 79 2.15 -0.25 8.30
N PRO A 80 1.29 0.65 8.83
CA PRO A 80 1.04 0.72 10.27
C PRO A 80 0.44 -0.56 10.88
N LEU A 81 -0.48 -1.22 10.17
CA LEU A 81 -1.06 -2.50 10.60
C LEU A 81 -0.02 -3.61 10.61
N GLN A 82 0.76 -3.74 9.53
CA GLN A 82 1.86 -4.71 9.45
C GLN A 82 2.87 -4.46 10.58
N PHE A 83 3.29 -3.22 10.79
CA PHE A 83 4.29 -2.88 11.78
C PHE A 83 3.82 -3.20 13.20
N ALA A 84 2.59 -2.84 13.56
CA ALA A 84 2.00 -3.18 14.85
C ALA A 84 1.90 -4.70 15.08
N TYR A 85 1.52 -5.45 14.04
CA TYR A 85 1.48 -6.92 14.08
C TYR A 85 2.87 -7.53 14.26
N LEU A 86 3.86 -7.04 13.50
CA LEU A 86 5.22 -7.57 13.56
C LEU A 86 5.90 -7.28 14.89
N ILE A 87 5.65 -6.13 15.53
CA ILE A 87 6.12 -5.87 16.91
C ILE A 87 5.61 -7.00 17.82
N TRP A 88 4.30 -7.26 17.79
CA TRP A 88 3.71 -8.31 18.62
C TRP A 88 4.29 -9.69 18.34
N LYS A 89 4.40 -10.09 17.07
CA LYS A 89 4.90 -11.43 16.72
C LYS A 89 6.39 -11.63 17.02
N ASN A 90 7.21 -10.58 16.95
CA ASN A 90 8.64 -10.70 17.21
C ASN A 90 8.96 -10.59 18.71
N THR A 91 8.28 -9.71 19.45
CA THR A 91 8.65 -9.39 20.84
C THR A 91 7.64 -9.85 21.89
N GLY A 92 6.42 -10.20 21.51
CA GLY A 92 5.31 -10.47 22.43
C GLY A 92 4.65 -9.20 23.01
N HIS A 93 5.15 -8.01 22.68
CA HIS A 93 4.58 -6.75 23.17
C HIS A 93 3.27 -6.38 22.45
N THR A 94 2.31 -5.91 23.25
CA THR A 94 0.94 -5.60 22.81
C THR A 94 0.51 -4.18 23.18
N GLN A 95 1.39 -3.39 23.82
CA GLN A 95 1.08 -2.06 24.34
C GLN A 95 0.65 -1.05 23.26
N GLN A 96 1.01 -1.29 21.99
CA GLN A 96 0.61 -0.53 20.81
C GLN A 96 -0.86 -0.72 20.43
N PHE A 97 -1.50 -1.80 20.86
CA PHE A 97 -2.92 -2.08 20.58
C PHE A 97 -3.84 -1.34 21.56
N ASP A 98 -3.67 -0.03 21.64
CA ASP A 98 -4.47 0.85 22.49
C ASP A 98 -5.72 1.39 21.77
N LYS A 99 -6.43 2.32 22.42
CA LYS A 99 -7.64 2.94 21.85
C LYS A 99 -7.38 3.60 20.48
N ALA A 100 -6.21 4.20 20.27
CA ALA A 100 -5.89 4.85 19.00
C ALA A 100 -5.70 3.81 17.89
N PHE A 101 -5.09 2.67 18.21
CA PHE A 101 -5.01 1.53 17.30
C PHE A 101 -6.41 1.03 16.93
N HIS A 102 -7.27 0.78 17.92
CA HIS A 102 -8.60 0.24 17.69
C HIS A 102 -9.45 1.13 16.79
N GLU A 103 -9.49 2.43 17.07
CA GLU A 103 -10.21 3.39 16.23
C GLU A 103 -9.56 3.58 14.86
N GLY A 104 -8.24 3.44 14.76
CA GLY A 104 -7.52 3.54 13.48
C GLY A 104 -7.80 2.35 12.59
N ALA A 105 -7.84 1.13 13.15
CA ALA A 105 -8.23 -0.07 12.43
C ALA A 105 -9.66 0.05 11.85
N LYS A 106 -10.61 0.58 12.62
CA LYS A 106 -11.97 0.87 12.13
C LYS A 106 -11.97 1.89 10.99
N LYS A 107 -11.13 2.94 11.08
CA LYS A 107 -10.97 3.93 10.00
C LYS A 107 -10.39 3.31 8.74
N ILE A 108 -9.40 2.41 8.86
CA ILE A 108 -8.83 1.70 7.71
C ILE A 108 -9.90 0.86 7.01
N ILE A 109 -10.64 0.03 7.76
CA ILE A 109 -11.77 -0.74 7.20
C ILE A 109 -12.76 0.19 6.50
N LYS A 110 -13.12 1.31 7.15
CA LYS A 110 -14.06 2.27 6.57
C LYS A 110 -13.55 2.88 5.27
N VAL A 111 -12.27 3.27 5.19
CA VAL A 111 -11.66 3.84 3.99
C VAL A 111 -11.64 2.79 2.88
N PHE A 112 -11.05 1.62 3.13
CA PHE A 112 -10.98 0.57 2.13
C PHE A 112 -12.35 0.15 1.59
N SER A 113 -13.37 0.01 2.46
CA SER A 113 -14.75 -0.28 2.03
C SER A 113 -15.44 0.89 1.30
N THR A 114 -15.07 2.14 1.61
CA THR A 114 -15.57 3.30 0.85
C THR A 114 -14.96 3.31 -0.55
N GLU A 115 -13.66 3.05 -0.64
CA GLU A 115 -12.88 3.07 -1.88
C GLU A 115 -13.09 1.82 -2.77
N GLN A 116 -13.85 0.81 -2.32
CA GLN A 116 -14.45 -0.22 -3.20
C GLN A 116 -15.54 0.36 -4.13
N TYR A 117 -16.04 1.56 -3.81
CA TYR A 117 -17.08 2.30 -4.52
C TYR A 117 -16.63 3.76 -4.69
N HIS A 118 -15.42 3.94 -5.21
CA HIS A 118 -14.75 5.24 -5.31
C HIS A 118 -15.65 6.31 -5.97
N GLU A 119 -16.25 5.96 -7.12
CA GLU A 119 -17.02 6.89 -7.93
C GLU A 119 -18.29 7.40 -7.22
N GLU A 120 -18.96 6.55 -6.43
CA GLU A 120 -20.24 6.87 -5.79
C GLU A 120 -20.10 7.34 -4.34
N LYS A 121 -19.05 6.92 -3.63
CA LYS A 121 -18.95 7.10 -2.17
C LYS A 121 -17.73 7.88 -1.72
N SER A 122 -16.66 7.95 -2.53
CA SER A 122 -15.43 8.58 -2.06
C SER A 122 -15.59 10.10 -1.94
N PRO A 123 -15.23 10.68 -0.79
CA PRO A 123 -15.08 12.13 -0.66
C PRO A 123 -13.68 12.60 -1.10
N TYR A 124 -12.76 11.67 -1.42
CA TYR A 124 -11.38 11.99 -1.72
C TYR A 124 -11.27 12.66 -3.09
N HIS A 125 -10.51 13.76 -3.13
CA HIS A 125 -10.03 14.36 -4.36
C HIS A 125 -8.62 14.93 -4.10
N PHE A 126 -7.82 15.02 -5.15
CA PHE A 126 -6.50 15.62 -5.09
C PHE A 126 -6.11 16.23 -6.43
N VAL A 127 -5.86 17.53 -6.46
CA VAL A 127 -5.30 18.21 -7.64
C VAL A 127 -4.08 19.04 -7.23
N ARG A 128 -2.97 18.79 -7.90
CA ARG A 128 -1.76 19.63 -7.83
C ARG A 128 -1.60 20.40 -9.12
N LYS A 129 -1.33 21.70 -9.02
CA LYS A 129 -1.25 22.60 -10.18
C LYS A 129 0.18 22.70 -10.68
N ASN A 130 0.35 22.96 -11.98
CA ASN A 130 1.66 23.20 -12.62
C ASN A 130 2.69 22.08 -12.37
N THR A 131 2.23 20.83 -12.35
CA THR A 131 3.07 19.65 -12.11
C THR A 131 2.95 18.64 -13.25
N TYR A 132 3.69 17.54 -13.15
CA TYR A 132 3.61 16.40 -14.08
C TYR A 132 2.30 15.63 -13.91
N PHE A 133 1.86 14.94 -14.96
CA PHE A 133 0.62 14.16 -14.90
C PHE A 133 0.67 13.02 -13.86
N THR A 134 1.87 12.56 -13.50
CA THR A 134 2.09 11.56 -12.44
C THR A 134 1.99 12.14 -11.03
N ASP A 135 1.94 13.46 -10.86
CA ASP A 135 1.96 14.10 -9.55
C ASP A 135 0.60 14.78 -9.22
N THR A 136 -0.44 14.49 -10.00
CA THR A 136 -1.82 14.94 -9.79
C THR A 136 -2.82 13.90 -10.31
N LEU A 137 -4.05 13.94 -9.81
CA LEU A 137 -5.10 13.06 -10.32
C LEU A 137 -5.90 13.71 -11.46
N SER A 138 -6.25 12.91 -12.46
CA SER A 138 -7.13 13.30 -13.57
C SER A 138 -8.58 13.50 -13.10
N ARG A 139 -9.48 13.88 -14.02
CA ARG A 139 -10.93 14.02 -13.77
C ARG A 139 -11.26 14.92 -12.56
N ASN A 140 -10.65 16.10 -12.51
CA ASN A 140 -10.78 17.06 -11.40
C ASN A 140 -10.46 16.44 -10.03
N GLY A 141 -9.39 15.65 -9.97
CA GLY A 141 -8.88 15.08 -8.74
C GLY A 141 -9.44 13.72 -8.35
N LYS A 142 -10.27 13.10 -9.20
CA LYS A 142 -10.84 11.75 -8.97
C LYS A 142 -9.99 10.61 -9.53
N GLY A 143 -9.00 10.91 -10.37
CA GLY A 143 -8.20 9.89 -11.04
C GLY A 143 -8.99 9.17 -12.14
N ALA A 144 -8.37 8.14 -12.72
CA ALA A 144 -8.98 7.35 -13.80
C ALA A 144 -10.28 6.67 -13.34
N LEU A 145 -11.25 6.57 -14.26
CA LEU A 145 -12.54 5.92 -13.99
C LEU A 145 -12.32 4.44 -13.67
N VAL A 146 -13.02 3.94 -12.65
CA VAL A 146 -12.96 2.54 -12.24
C VAL A 146 -14.36 1.92 -12.16
N LYS A 147 -14.45 0.60 -12.42
CA LYS A 147 -15.67 -0.18 -12.23
C LYS A 147 -15.89 -0.40 -10.74
N SER A 148 -16.99 0.12 -10.21
CA SER A 148 -17.31 0.00 -8.78
C SER A 148 -17.71 -1.41 -8.37
N GLY A 149 -17.47 -1.75 -7.10
CA GLY A 149 -17.99 -2.97 -6.49
C GLY A 149 -17.34 -4.27 -6.96
N ILE A 150 -16.14 -4.21 -7.56
CA ILE A 150 -15.40 -5.41 -8.00
C ILE A 150 -14.65 -6.13 -6.88
N GLY A 151 -14.69 -5.60 -5.65
CA GLY A 151 -14.07 -6.17 -4.46
C GLY A 151 -12.73 -5.54 -4.08
N MET A 152 -11.91 -5.11 -5.04
CA MET A 152 -10.68 -4.35 -4.76
C MET A 152 -10.97 -2.94 -4.26
N THR A 153 -10.01 -2.37 -3.52
CA THR A 153 -10.08 -0.99 -3.03
C THR A 153 -9.22 -0.08 -3.92
N TRP A 154 -9.75 1.10 -4.24
CA TRP A 154 -9.08 2.10 -5.08
C TRP A 154 -7.85 2.69 -4.36
N SER A 155 -6.83 3.08 -5.14
CA SER A 155 -5.64 3.85 -4.70
C SER A 155 -5.44 5.01 -5.66
N GLY A 156 -5.22 6.21 -5.13
CA GLY A 156 -4.92 7.38 -5.97
C GLY A 156 -3.49 7.37 -6.47
N PHE A 157 -2.57 6.98 -5.59
CA PHE A 157 -1.14 6.97 -5.84
C PHE A 157 -0.52 5.61 -5.48
N ARG A 158 0.64 5.36 -6.06
CA ARG A 158 1.53 4.22 -5.84
C ARG A 158 2.44 4.47 -4.63
N PRO A 159 3.19 3.46 -4.16
CA PRO A 159 4.20 3.64 -3.12
C PRO A 159 5.42 4.47 -3.59
N SER A 160 5.48 4.84 -4.87
CA SER A 160 6.40 5.85 -5.43
C SER A 160 5.88 7.28 -5.32
N ASP A 161 4.70 7.48 -4.72
CA ASP A 161 3.93 8.74 -4.72
C ASP A 161 3.48 9.18 -6.14
N ASP A 162 3.69 8.38 -7.19
CA ASP A 162 3.17 8.63 -8.55
C ASP A 162 1.69 8.20 -8.66
N ALA A 163 0.90 8.94 -9.43
CA ALA A 163 -0.52 8.67 -9.67
C ALA A 163 -0.72 7.32 -10.37
N CYS A 164 -1.71 6.55 -9.89
CA CYS A 164 -2.10 5.31 -10.54
C CYS A 164 -2.67 5.59 -11.95
N ALA A 165 -2.26 4.82 -12.95
CA ALA A 165 -2.87 4.90 -14.29
C ALA A 165 -4.28 4.32 -14.27
N TYR A 166 -4.47 3.19 -13.56
CA TYR A 166 -5.78 2.67 -13.19
C TYR A 166 -5.89 2.46 -11.68
N GLY A 167 -7.04 2.81 -11.11
CA GLY A 167 -7.19 2.98 -9.66
C GLY A 167 -7.10 1.71 -8.82
N TYR A 168 -7.22 0.51 -9.40
CA TYR A 168 -7.00 -0.74 -8.65
C TYR A 168 -5.55 -1.20 -8.81
N LEU A 169 -4.70 -0.64 -7.94
CA LEU A 169 -3.30 -1.02 -7.80
C LEU A 169 -3.20 -2.40 -7.14
N VAL A 170 -2.85 -3.40 -7.94
CA VAL A 170 -2.87 -4.82 -7.56
C VAL A 170 -1.91 -5.14 -6.41
N PRO A 171 -0.62 -4.75 -6.41
CA PRO A 171 0.28 -5.09 -5.30
C PRO A 171 -0.13 -4.44 -3.96
N SER A 172 -0.70 -3.23 -3.98
CA SER A 172 -1.24 -2.63 -2.76
C SER A 172 -2.50 -3.32 -2.25
N ASN A 173 -3.37 -3.81 -3.15
CA ASN A 173 -4.51 -4.66 -2.78
C ASN A 173 -4.05 -6.03 -2.22
N MET A 174 -2.98 -6.62 -2.77
CA MET A 174 -2.35 -7.82 -2.20
C MET A 174 -1.86 -7.56 -0.78
N PHE A 175 -1.21 -6.42 -0.55
CA PHE A 175 -0.77 -6.04 0.79
C PHE A 175 -1.95 -5.83 1.75
N ALA A 176 -3.03 -5.19 1.29
CA ALA A 176 -4.27 -5.03 2.05
C ALA A 176 -4.84 -6.38 2.49
N VAL A 177 -4.87 -7.40 1.61
CA VAL A 177 -5.32 -8.75 1.97
C VAL A 177 -4.49 -9.33 3.12
N VAL A 178 -3.16 -9.17 3.07
CA VAL A 178 -2.26 -9.67 4.11
C VAL A 178 -2.52 -8.98 5.45
N VAL A 179 -2.57 -7.66 5.49
CA VAL A 179 -2.70 -6.92 6.76
C VAL A 179 -4.10 -7.02 7.35
N LEU A 180 -5.13 -7.25 6.53
CA LEU A 180 -6.47 -7.56 7.02
C LEU A 180 -6.50 -8.91 7.73
N ARG A 181 -5.73 -9.91 7.25
CA ARG A 181 -5.55 -11.19 7.97
C ARG A 181 -4.86 -10.97 9.32
N TYR A 182 -3.85 -10.09 9.38
CA TYR A 182 -3.22 -9.70 10.64
C TYR A 182 -4.21 -9.03 11.59
N LEU A 183 -5.08 -8.17 11.05
CA LEU A 183 -6.12 -7.50 11.83
C LEU A 183 -7.18 -8.47 12.35
N GLU A 184 -7.55 -9.51 11.60
CA GLU A 184 -8.45 -10.58 12.08
C GLU A 184 -7.89 -11.25 13.35
N GLU A 185 -6.59 -11.54 13.36
CA GLU A 185 -5.90 -12.17 14.50
C GLU A 185 -5.81 -11.20 15.69
N ILE A 186 -5.35 -9.96 15.47
CA ILE A 186 -5.28 -8.93 16.52
C ILE A 186 -6.67 -8.68 17.13
N ALA A 187 -7.70 -8.57 16.29
CA ALA A 187 -9.07 -8.30 16.75
C ALA A 187 -9.63 -9.45 17.58
N GLY A 188 -9.30 -10.70 17.25
CA GLY A 188 -9.75 -11.87 18.01
C GLY A 188 -8.98 -12.08 19.32
N ASP A 189 -7.65 -12.05 19.23
CA ASP A 189 -6.77 -12.55 20.29
C ASP A 189 -6.39 -11.46 21.30
N ILE A 190 -6.30 -10.21 20.84
CA ILE A 190 -5.86 -9.09 21.69
C ILE A 190 -7.02 -8.16 22.05
N LEU A 191 -7.81 -7.73 21.06
CA LEU A 191 -8.87 -6.75 21.29
C LEU A 191 -10.18 -7.39 21.74
N HIS A 192 -10.36 -8.69 21.50
CA HIS A 192 -11.61 -9.43 21.68
C HIS A 192 -12.83 -8.74 21.03
N ASP A 193 -12.60 -8.06 19.91
CA ASP A 193 -13.62 -7.39 19.10
C ASP A 193 -13.99 -8.28 17.90
N PHE A 194 -14.95 -9.16 18.13
CA PHE A 194 -15.44 -10.08 17.11
C PHE A 194 -16.14 -9.39 15.93
N LYS A 195 -16.64 -8.16 16.13
CA LYS A 195 -17.23 -7.37 15.04
C LYS A 195 -16.14 -6.86 14.11
N LEU A 196 -15.08 -6.25 14.66
CA LEU A 196 -13.92 -5.81 13.87
C LEU A 196 -13.25 -6.99 13.16
N LYS A 197 -13.09 -8.14 13.84
CA LYS A 197 -12.59 -9.37 13.23
C LYS A 197 -13.44 -9.77 12.01
N LYS A 198 -14.77 -9.77 12.15
CA LYS A 198 -15.68 -10.15 11.06
C LYS A 198 -15.64 -9.17 9.89
N ASP A 199 -15.54 -7.89 10.18
CA ASP A 199 -15.45 -6.84 9.16
C ASP A 199 -14.14 -6.94 8.38
N ALA A 200 -13.01 -7.18 9.06
CA ALA A 200 -11.72 -7.44 8.43
C ALA A 200 -11.75 -8.71 7.56
N GLU A 201 -12.31 -9.81 8.07
CA GLU A 201 -12.46 -11.07 7.31
C GLU A 201 -13.28 -10.87 6.03
N THR A 202 -14.40 -10.15 6.14
CA THR A 202 -15.32 -9.92 5.02
C THR A 202 -14.64 -9.07 3.94
N LEU A 203 -14.04 -7.95 4.33
CA LEU A 203 -13.33 -7.08 3.40
C LEU A 203 -12.13 -7.79 2.76
N ARG A 204 -11.36 -8.55 3.54
CA ARG A 204 -10.23 -9.34 3.03
C ARG A 204 -10.66 -10.30 1.93
N LYS A 205 -11.74 -11.04 2.15
CA LYS A 205 -12.27 -11.99 1.15
C LYS A 205 -12.73 -11.25 -0.11
N GLN A 206 -13.41 -10.11 0.02
CA GLN A 206 -13.82 -9.32 -1.14
C GLN A 206 -12.63 -8.82 -1.97
N ILE A 207 -11.61 -8.25 -1.32
CA ILE A 207 -10.41 -7.76 -2.02
C ILE A 207 -9.67 -8.93 -2.66
N TYR A 208 -9.51 -10.05 -1.96
CA TYR A 208 -8.86 -11.24 -2.49
C TYR A 208 -9.56 -11.77 -3.75
N GLU A 209 -10.89 -11.95 -3.69
CA GLU A 209 -11.66 -12.38 -4.86
C GLU A 209 -11.62 -11.34 -6.00
N GLY A 210 -11.57 -10.06 -5.67
CA GLY A 210 -11.41 -8.98 -6.64
C GLY A 210 -10.06 -9.06 -7.37
N ILE A 211 -8.96 -9.27 -6.66
CA ILE A 211 -7.62 -9.46 -7.27
C ILE A 211 -7.65 -10.68 -8.19
N GLU A 212 -8.15 -11.80 -7.70
CA GLU A 212 -8.11 -13.07 -8.45
C GLU A 212 -9.06 -13.08 -9.66
N SER A 213 -10.05 -12.20 -9.71
CA SER A 213 -11.00 -12.09 -10.83
C SER A 213 -10.66 -10.98 -11.82
N TYR A 214 -10.07 -9.87 -11.35
CA TYR A 214 -9.86 -8.66 -12.15
C TYR A 214 -8.40 -8.23 -12.24
N GLY A 215 -7.52 -8.74 -11.37
CA GLY A 215 -6.09 -8.40 -11.34
C GLY A 215 -5.22 -9.29 -12.21
N ILE A 216 -5.78 -10.34 -12.83
CA ILE A 216 -5.05 -11.26 -13.71
C ILE A 216 -5.45 -11.00 -15.17
N THR A 217 -4.47 -11.00 -16.06
CA THR A 217 -4.67 -10.93 -17.51
C THR A 217 -3.67 -11.84 -18.22
N LYS A 218 -3.88 -12.08 -19.51
CA LYS A 218 -3.06 -12.99 -20.31
C LYS A 218 -2.12 -12.23 -21.23
N THR A 219 -0.86 -12.64 -21.23
CA THR A 219 0.17 -12.22 -22.18
C THR A 219 0.48 -13.36 -23.14
N GLU A 220 0.97 -13.03 -24.34
CA GLU A 220 1.35 -14.03 -25.34
C GLU A 220 2.58 -14.83 -24.89
N GLU A 221 3.59 -14.16 -24.33
CA GLU A 221 4.87 -14.77 -23.95
C GLU A 221 4.83 -15.47 -22.59
N PHE A 222 4.18 -14.85 -21.58
CA PHE A 222 4.23 -15.34 -20.20
C PHE A 222 2.97 -16.07 -19.77
N GLY A 223 1.89 -16.05 -20.57
CA GLY A 223 0.59 -16.59 -20.17
C GLY A 223 -0.11 -15.69 -19.16
N ASP A 224 -0.84 -16.30 -18.22
CA ASP A 224 -1.58 -15.55 -17.20
C ASP A 224 -0.62 -14.90 -16.20
N VAL A 225 -0.76 -13.60 -15.99
CA VAL A 225 0.05 -12.77 -15.09
C VAL A 225 -0.85 -11.83 -14.30
N TYR A 226 -0.45 -11.49 -13.07
CA TYR A 226 -0.95 -10.30 -12.39
C TYR A 226 -0.54 -9.03 -13.13
N ALA A 227 -1.52 -8.17 -13.41
CA ALA A 227 -1.28 -6.80 -13.83
C ALA A 227 -0.79 -5.94 -12.65
N TYR A 228 -0.12 -4.83 -12.94
CA TYR A 228 0.24 -3.86 -11.90
C TYR A 228 -0.99 -3.06 -11.47
N GLU A 229 -1.78 -2.60 -12.44
CA GLU A 229 -3.01 -1.85 -12.21
C GLU A 229 -4.12 -2.31 -13.17
N THR A 230 -5.37 -2.18 -12.74
CA THR A 230 -6.57 -2.44 -13.55
C THR A 230 -7.68 -1.45 -13.21
N ASP A 231 -8.60 -1.21 -14.14
CA ASP A 231 -9.81 -0.39 -13.92
C ASP A 231 -11.06 -1.24 -13.62
N GLY A 232 -10.97 -2.56 -13.78
CA GLY A 232 -12.11 -3.48 -13.66
C GLY A 232 -13.06 -3.51 -14.87
N TYR A 233 -12.89 -2.63 -15.86
CA TYR A 233 -13.57 -2.67 -17.15
C TYR A 233 -12.82 -3.52 -18.19
N GLY A 234 -11.60 -3.96 -17.87
CA GLY A 234 -10.77 -4.80 -18.72
C GLY A 234 -9.54 -4.09 -19.27
N GLN A 235 -9.20 -2.89 -18.76
CA GLN A 235 -7.92 -2.26 -19.03
C GLN A 235 -6.90 -2.70 -17.99
N TYR A 236 -5.67 -2.91 -18.45
CA TYR A 236 -4.58 -3.40 -17.62
C TYR A 236 -3.32 -2.61 -17.89
N HIS A 237 -2.61 -2.25 -16.81
CA HIS A 237 -1.26 -1.73 -16.90
C HIS A 237 -0.28 -2.84 -16.54
N LEU A 238 0.45 -3.32 -17.54
CA LEU A 238 1.45 -4.36 -17.40
C LEU A 238 2.83 -3.74 -17.19
N MET A 239 3.30 -3.76 -15.94
CA MET A 239 4.60 -3.27 -15.50
C MET A 239 4.93 -3.83 -14.12
N ASP A 240 6.05 -3.41 -13.54
CA ASP A 240 6.21 -3.34 -12.09
C ASP A 240 7.05 -2.10 -11.74
N ASP A 241 6.95 -1.65 -10.49
CA ASP A 241 7.70 -0.51 -9.96
C ASP A 241 8.58 -0.97 -8.79
N ALA A 242 9.72 -0.32 -8.58
CA ALA A 242 10.65 -0.67 -7.52
C ALA A 242 10.10 -0.45 -6.09
N ASN A 243 9.17 0.47 -5.91
CA ASN A 243 8.65 0.81 -4.59
C ASN A 243 7.71 -0.27 -4.05
N VAL A 244 7.87 -0.62 -2.76
CA VAL A 244 7.10 -1.69 -2.10
C VAL A 244 5.84 -1.13 -1.44
N PRO A 245 4.65 -1.71 -1.64
CA PRO A 245 4.35 -2.96 -2.34
C PRO A 245 4.46 -2.92 -3.87
N SER A 246 5.23 -3.86 -4.41
CA SER A 246 5.39 -4.17 -5.84
C SER A 246 4.99 -5.62 -6.14
N LEU A 247 4.80 -5.98 -7.42
CA LEU A 247 4.56 -7.37 -7.81
C LEU A 247 5.76 -8.26 -7.44
N LEU A 248 6.98 -7.76 -7.58
CA LEU A 248 8.20 -8.43 -7.14
C LEU A 248 8.19 -8.76 -5.64
N SER A 249 7.61 -7.86 -4.82
CA SER A 249 7.55 -8.00 -3.36
C SER A 249 6.45 -8.94 -2.84
N MET A 250 5.66 -9.57 -3.72
CA MET A 250 4.50 -10.40 -3.34
C MET A 250 4.83 -11.44 -2.25
N THR A 251 5.93 -12.17 -2.42
CA THR A 251 6.39 -13.18 -1.46
C THR A 251 6.86 -12.55 -0.15
N TYR A 252 7.63 -11.46 -0.22
CA TYR A 252 8.10 -10.72 0.96
C TYR A 252 6.94 -10.18 1.81
N LEU A 253 5.84 -9.78 1.17
CA LEU A 253 4.62 -9.33 1.86
C LEU A 253 3.81 -10.50 2.41
N GLY A 254 3.98 -11.72 1.90
CA GLY A 254 3.23 -12.90 2.33
C GLY A 254 1.85 -13.03 1.68
N TYR A 255 1.67 -12.45 0.48
CA TYR A 255 0.50 -12.69 -0.36
C TYR A 255 0.65 -14.02 -1.11
N GLN A 256 -0.46 -14.74 -1.26
CA GLN A 256 -0.50 -16.01 -1.97
C GLN A 256 -1.73 -16.01 -2.88
N GLY A 257 -1.50 -16.07 -4.18
CA GLY A 257 -2.55 -16.18 -5.19
C GLY A 257 -3.22 -17.57 -5.23
N LYS A 258 -4.34 -17.70 -5.96
CA LYS A 258 -5.00 -19.02 -6.15
C LYS A 258 -4.16 -19.97 -6.98
N ASN A 259 -3.45 -19.46 -7.99
CA ASN A 259 -2.57 -20.24 -8.85
C ASN A 259 -1.11 -19.76 -8.71
N LYS A 260 -0.23 -20.66 -8.27
CA LYS A 260 1.21 -20.37 -8.12
C LYS A 260 1.88 -20.06 -9.45
N GLU A 261 1.44 -20.69 -10.54
CA GLU A 261 2.00 -20.46 -11.87
C GLU A 261 1.84 -19.00 -12.30
N VAL A 262 0.72 -18.35 -11.96
CA VAL A 262 0.49 -16.92 -12.26
C VAL A 262 1.54 -16.04 -11.59
N ALA A 263 1.89 -16.33 -10.32
CA ALA A 263 2.94 -15.58 -9.63
C ALA A 263 4.33 -15.80 -10.25
N GLU A 264 4.63 -17.03 -10.66
CA GLU A 264 5.89 -17.36 -11.36
C GLU A 264 5.96 -16.69 -12.74
N HIS A 265 4.85 -16.69 -13.48
CA HIS A 265 4.72 -16.02 -14.77
C HIS A 265 4.89 -14.51 -14.63
N THR A 266 4.24 -13.90 -13.63
CA THR A 266 4.42 -12.49 -13.28
C THR A 266 5.87 -12.19 -12.97
N ARG A 267 6.55 -13.01 -12.16
CA ARG A 267 7.95 -12.79 -11.82
C ARG A 267 8.86 -12.81 -13.07
N ARG A 268 8.64 -13.74 -14.00
CA ARG A 268 9.39 -13.77 -15.28
C ARG A 268 9.09 -12.53 -16.12
N PHE A 269 7.82 -12.14 -16.22
CA PHE A 269 7.39 -10.95 -16.95
C PHE A 269 8.05 -9.67 -16.42
N ILE A 270 7.99 -9.43 -15.11
CA ILE A 270 8.46 -8.17 -14.50
C ILE A 270 9.99 -8.01 -14.47
N LEU A 271 10.72 -9.14 -14.56
CA LEU A 271 12.18 -9.21 -14.65
C LEU A 271 12.67 -9.44 -16.10
N SER A 272 11.94 -8.90 -17.08
CA SER A 272 12.27 -8.97 -18.50
C SER A 272 11.98 -7.64 -19.18
N GLU A 273 12.38 -7.49 -20.45
CA GLU A 273 12.02 -6.33 -21.28
C GLU A 273 10.50 -6.18 -21.51
N GLY A 274 9.68 -7.16 -21.12
CA GLY A 274 8.23 -7.02 -21.07
C GLY A 274 7.75 -5.98 -20.06
N ASN A 275 8.52 -5.72 -19.00
CA ASN A 275 8.27 -4.61 -18.08
C ASN A 275 8.97 -3.33 -18.59
N PRO A 276 8.23 -2.24 -18.88
CA PRO A 276 8.82 -1.00 -19.40
C PRO A 276 9.79 -0.31 -18.43
N TYR A 277 9.78 -0.70 -17.15
CA TYR A 277 10.70 -0.19 -16.12
C TYR A 277 11.76 -1.20 -15.70
N TYR A 278 11.87 -2.35 -16.37
CA TYR A 278 13.03 -3.21 -16.25
C TYR A 278 14.14 -2.69 -17.16
N TYR A 279 15.35 -2.56 -16.60
CA TYR A 279 16.50 -2.09 -17.34
C TYR A 279 17.68 -3.04 -17.14
N GLU A 280 18.36 -3.38 -18.23
CA GLU A 280 19.61 -4.14 -18.22
C GLU A 280 20.75 -3.30 -18.79
N GLY A 281 21.89 -3.32 -18.10
CA GLY A 281 23.09 -2.60 -18.53
C GLY A 281 24.36 -3.33 -18.13
N ARG A 282 25.52 -2.74 -18.47
CA ARG A 282 26.85 -3.35 -18.26
C ARG A 282 27.21 -3.63 -16.79
N LYS A 283 26.53 -3.02 -15.83
CA LYS A 283 26.89 -3.07 -14.40
C LYS A 283 25.85 -3.77 -13.52
N ALA A 284 24.59 -3.72 -13.93
CA ALA A 284 23.47 -4.31 -13.20
C ALA A 284 22.25 -4.38 -14.12
N ALA A 285 21.27 -5.18 -13.73
CA ALA A 285 19.94 -5.22 -14.27
C ALA A 285 18.94 -5.17 -13.12
N GLY A 286 17.74 -4.66 -13.36
CA GLY A 286 16.70 -4.59 -12.33
C GLY A 286 15.57 -3.65 -12.68
N ILE A 287 14.62 -3.53 -11.75
CA ILE A 287 13.44 -2.69 -11.90
C ILE A 287 13.73 -1.27 -11.39
N GLY A 288 13.30 -0.28 -12.17
CA GLY A 288 13.32 1.13 -11.82
C GLY A 288 11.94 1.66 -11.43
N SER A 289 11.70 2.94 -11.72
CA SER A 289 10.42 3.60 -11.50
C SER A 289 10.24 4.74 -12.51
N SER A 290 9.00 5.06 -12.87
CA SER A 290 8.64 6.30 -13.58
C SER A 290 9.08 7.56 -12.83
N HIS A 291 9.26 7.44 -11.52
CA HIS A 291 9.71 8.51 -10.64
C HIS A 291 11.20 8.89 -10.85
N THR A 292 11.96 8.04 -11.55
CA THR A 292 13.38 8.25 -11.82
C THR A 292 13.68 8.35 -13.31
N PRO A 293 14.82 8.96 -13.71
CA PRO A 293 15.23 8.99 -15.10
C PRO A 293 15.30 7.59 -15.73
N THR A 294 15.14 7.52 -17.05
CA THR A 294 15.22 6.25 -17.78
C THR A 294 16.57 5.55 -17.55
N LYS A 295 16.54 4.21 -17.50
CA LYS A 295 17.71 3.34 -17.24
C LYS A 295 18.30 3.43 -15.82
N TYR A 296 17.60 4.06 -14.88
CA TYR A 296 17.93 3.96 -13.45
C TYR A 296 17.18 2.78 -12.85
N ILE A 297 17.93 1.90 -12.17
CA ILE A 297 17.38 0.82 -11.35
C ILE A 297 17.45 1.23 -9.88
N TRP A 298 16.57 0.66 -9.05
CA TRP A 298 16.53 0.97 -7.63
C TRP A 298 17.15 -0.14 -6.79
N HIS A 299 17.97 0.25 -5.80
CA HIS A 299 18.49 -0.70 -4.82
C HIS A 299 17.38 -1.43 -4.04
N ILE A 300 16.21 -0.81 -3.87
CA ILE A 300 15.04 -1.46 -3.24
C ILE A 300 14.60 -2.68 -4.06
N ALA A 301 14.50 -2.57 -5.39
CA ALA A 301 14.12 -3.68 -6.25
C ALA A 301 15.16 -4.82 -6.18
N LEU A 302 16.45 -4.49 -6.21
CA LEU A 302 17.53 -5.48 -6.08
C LEU A 302 17.46 -6.24 -4.74
N ALA A 303 17.17 -5.53 -3.65
CA ALA A 303 17.00 -6.15 -2.34
C ALA A 303 15.75 -7.04 -2.25
N MET A 304 14.74 -6.77 -3.08
CA MET A 304 13.48 -7.52 -3.13
C MET A 304 13.53 -8.72 -4.09
N GLU A 305 14.51 -8.74 -4.99
CA GLU A 305 14.68 -9.82 -5.97
C GLU A 305 15.21 -11.11 -5.32
N VAL A 306 15.79 -11.04 -4.13
CA VAL A 306 16.43 -12.17 -3.41
C VAL A 306 15.47 -13.32 -3.08
#